data_AF-A0A4R2KKQ6-F1
#
_entry.id   AF-A0A4R2KKQ6-F1
#
_cell.length_a   1.000
_cell.length_b   1.000
_cell.length_c   1.000
_cell.angle_alpha   90.00
_cell.angle_beta   90.00
_cell.angle_gamma   90.00
#
_symmetry.space_group_name_H-M   'P 1'
#
loop_
_entity.id
_entity.type
_entity.pdbx_description
1 polymer ?
#
loop_
_entity_poly.entity_id
_entity_poly.type
_entity_poly.pdbx_seq_one_letter_code
_entity_poly.pdbx_strand_id
1 'polypeptide(L)'
;MSVPNIFFAIILLGAFLAGESQHPAWIVLIIAALAAVARIFDPDARKLRAAQGKTLAKALPMLVLNQVIWANLVFLIGLGIVWAFGAPLVALPLWLPLVVSAAGLGGMIAVSLKG
;
A
#
# COMPACT_ATOMS: atom_id res chain seq x y z
N MET A 1 -14.48 -4.59 -9.06
CA MET A 1 -13.04 -4.63 -8.68
C MET A 1 -12.66 -6.07 -8.38
N SER A 2 -11.46 -6.50 -8.74
CA SER A 2 -10.95 -7.80 -8.29
C SER A 2 -10.67 -7.76 -6.78
N VAL A 3 -10.82 -8.90 -6.09
CA VAL A 3 -10.57 -9.02 -4.65
C VAL A 3 -9.15 -8.54 -4.25
N PRO A 4 -8.08 -8.83 -5.03
CA PRO A 4 -6.74 -8.27 -4.80
C PRO A 4 -6.69 -6.74 -4.74
N ASN A 5 -7.44 -6.06 -5.63
CA ASN A 5 -7.46 -4.60 -5.67
C ASN A 5 -8.14 -3.99 -4.43
N ILE A 6 -9.06 -4.72 -3.78
CA ILE A 6 -9.69 -4.27 -2.53
C ILE A 6 -8.65 -4.27 -1.41
N PHE A 7 -7.89 -5.36 -1.26
CA PHE A 7 -6.84 -5.42 -0.24
C PHE A 7 -5.73 -4.42 -0.50
N PHE A 8 -5.38 -4.19 -1.76
CA PHE A 8 -4.45 -3.13 -2.12
C PHE A 8 -4.97 -1.74 -1.72
N ALA A 9 -6.25 -1.45 -1.96
CA ALA A 9 -6.88 -0.21 -1.52
C ALA A 9 -6.85 -0.08 0.02
N ILE A 10 -7.04 -1.17 0.77
CA ILE A 10 -6.91 -1.17 2.24
C ILE A 10 -5.47 -0.85 2.66
N ILE A 11 -4.46 -1.37 1.96
CA ILE A 11 -3.06 -1.03 2.24
C ILE A 11 -2.81 0.47 2.06
N LEU A 12 -3.28 1.03 0.93
CA LEU A 12 -3.17 2.45 0.63
C LEU A 12 -4.01 3.33 1.56
N LEU A 13 -5.14 2.83 2.07
CA LEU A 13 -5.93 3.53 3.07
C LEU A 13 -5.09 3.81 4.33
N GLY A 14 -4.23 2.88 4.75
CA GLY A 14 -3.26 3.16 5.81
C GLY A 14 -2.31 4.33 5.47
N ALA A 15 -1.84 4.43 4.22
CA ALA A 15 -1.00 5.56 3.81
C ALA A 15 -1.77 6.90 3.87
N PHE A 16 -3.03 6.89 3.45
CA PHE A 16 -3.91 8.04 3.52
C PHE A 16 -4.11 8.50 4.96
N LEU A 17 -4.47 7.57 5.85
CA LEU A 17 -4.67 7.83 7.28
C LEU A 17 -3.39 8.37 7.95
N ALA A 18 -2.22 7.86 7.56
CA ALA A 18 -0.95 8.39 8.05
C ALA A 18 -0.71 9.83 7.61
N GLY A 19 -1.10 10.21 6.38
CA GLY A 19 -1.04 11.59 5.91
C GLY A 19 -1.99 12.51 6.67
N GLU A 20 -3.24 12.06 6.86
CA GLU A 20 -4.28 12.75 7.62
C GLU A 20 -3.89 13.01 9.09
N SER A 21 -3.18 12.06 9.71
CA SER A 21 -2.69 12.19 11.08
C SER A 21 -1.31 12.85 11.19
N GLN A 22 -0.80 13.43 10.09
CA GLN A 22 0.52 14.08 10.02
C GLN A 22 1.66 13.22 10.56
N HIS A 23 1.61 11.91 10.32
CA HIS A 23 2.65 11.01 10.77
C HIS A 23 3.96 11.22 10.02
N PRO A 24 5.10 10.79 10.60
CA PRO A 24 6.39 10.91 9.96
C PRO A 24 6.43 10.23 8.58
N ALA A 25 7.07 10.87 7.61
CA ALA A 25 7.14 10.39 6.23
C ALA A 25 7.78 8.99 6.07
N TRP A 26 8.62 8.54 7.02
CA TRP A 26 9.21 7.20 6.95
C TRP A 26 8.15 6.08 6.99
N ILE A 27 6.94 6.34 7.53
CA ILE A 27 5.83 5.37 7.50
C ILE A 27 5.47 4.93 6.08
N VAL A 28 5.62 5.84 5.11
CA VAL A 28 5.36 5.55 3.70
C VAL A 28 6.23 4.37 3.23
N LEU A 29 7.48 4.27 3.69
CA LEU A 29 8.38 3.18 3.31
C LEU A 29 7.88 1.83 3.86
N ILE A 30 7.34 1.81 5.08
CA ILE A 30 6.78 0.59 5.67
C ILE A 30 5.53 0.17 4.91
N ILE A 31 4.61 1.11 4.65
CA ILE A 31 3.37 0.80 3.94
C ILE A 31 3.64 0.37 2.50
N ALA A 32 4.60 1.02 1.83
CA ALA A 32 5.06 0.62 0.51
C ALA A 32 5.68 -0.79 0.51
N ALA A 33 6.43 -1.16 1.55
CA ALA A 33 6.95 -2.51 1.69
C ALA A 33 5.82 -3.55 1.82
N LEU A 34 4.80 -3.26 2.64
CA LEU A 34 3.61 -4.13 2.75
C LEU A 34 2.88 -4.26 1.41
N ALA A 35 2.68 -3.15 0.70
CA ALA A 35 2.09 -3.12 -0.63
C ALA A 35 2.91 -3.93 -1.65
N ALA A 36 4.25 -3.87 -1.59
CA ALA A 36 5.13 -4.61 -2.47
C ALA A 36 5.01 -6.10 -2.24
N VAL A 37 4.97 -6.54 -0.98
CA VAL A 37 4.73 -7.94 -0.62
C VAL A 37 3.36 -8.39 -1.13
N ALA A 38 2.29 -7.62 -0.90
CA ALA A 38 0.95 -7.94 -1.39
C ALA A 38 0.94 -8.15 -2.92
N ARG A 39 1.62 -7.28 -3.67
CA ARG A 39 1.70 -7.38 -5.14
C ARG A 39 2.51 -8.58 -5.64
N ILE A 40 3.43 -9.12 -4.84
CA ILE A 40 4.13 -10.37 -5.18
C ILE A 40 3.17 -11.57 -5.13
N PHE A 41 2.22 -11.55 -4.19
CA PHE A 41 1.21 -12.61 -4.02
C PHE A 41 0.01 -12.47 -4.96
N ASP A 42 -0.20 -11.31 -5.56
CA ASP A 42 -1.28 -11.06 -6.51
C ASP A 42 -1.19 -11.96 -7.77
N PRO A 43 -2.21 -12.79 -8.05
CA PRO A 43 -2.23 -13.68 -9.22
C PRO A 43 -2.21 -12.93 -10.56
N ASP A 44 -2.82 -11.76 -10.65
CA ASP A 44 -2.82 -10.99 -11.90
C ASP A 44 -1.45 -10.38 -12.17
N ALA A 45 -0.77 -9.91 -11.11
CA ALA A 45 0.61 -9.46 -11.20
C ALA A 45 1.59 -10.59 -11.53
N ARG A 46 1.31 -11.84 -11.13
CA ARG A 46 2.07 -13.03 -11.54
C ARG A 46 1.89 -13.33 -13.02
N LYS A 47 0.65 -13.33 -13.50
CA LYS A 47 0.33 -13.54 -14.93
C LYS A 47 1.01 -12.50 -15.82
N LEU A 48 0.96 -11.23 -15.43
CA LEU A 48 1.60 -10.14 -16.17
C LEU A 48 3.12 -10.30 -16.25
N ARG A 49 3.77 -10.74 -15.16
CA ARG A 49 5.21 -11.02 -15.14
C ARG A 49 5.58 -12.20 -16.03
N ALA A 50 4.79 -13.27 -15.99
CA ALA A 50 4.98 -14.44 -16.84
C ALA A 50 4.84 -14.09 -18.32
N ALA A 51 3.84 -13.27 -18.68
CA ALA A 51 3.66 -12.78 -20.05
C ALA A 51 4.83 -11.92 -20.55
N GLN A 52 5.51 -11.20 -19.65
CA GLN A 52 6.70 -10.41 -19.97
C GLN A 52 8.01 -11.23 -19.97
N GLY A 53 7.96 -12.53 -19.66
CA GLY A 53 9.15 -13.38 -19.53
C GLY A 53 10.11 -12.93 -18.41
N LYS A 54 9.65 -12.10 -17.48
CA LYS A 54 10.50 -11.54 -16.41
C LYS A 54 10.44 -12.44 -15.18
N THR A 55 11.62 -12.78 -14.65
CA THR A 55 11.74 -13.40 -13.32
C THR A 55 11.34 -12.39 -12.24
N LEU A 56 10.94 -12.90 -11.06
CA LEU A 56 10.60 -12.04 -9.91
C LEU A 56 11.76 -11.07 -9.58
N ALA A 57 13.00 -11.55 -9.58
CA ALA A 57 14.18 -10.73 -9.29
C ALA A 57 14.33 -9.52 -10.25
N LYS A 58 14.02 -9.72 -11.54
CA LYS A 58 14.07 -8.64 -12.55
C LYS A 58 12.90 -7.66 -12.41
N ALA A 59 11.73 -8.13 -11.97
CA ALA A 59 10.54 -7.29 -11.81
C ALA A 59 10.50 -6.55 -10.46
N LEU A 60 11.19 -7.06 -9.43
CA LEU A 60 11.11 -6.58 -8.06
C LEU A 60 11.45 -5.09 -7.90
N PRO A 61 12.55 -4.54 -8.49
CA PRO A 61 12.89 -3.13 -8.31
C PRO A 61 11.78 -2.20 -8.80
N MET A 62 11.22 -2.49 -9.98
CA MET A 62 10.14 -1.70 -10.56
C MET A 62 8.82 -1.87 -9.78
N LEU A 63 8.54 -3.07 -9.26
CA LEU A 63 7.39 -3.29 -8.38
C LEU A 63 7.50 -2.44 -7.11
N VAL A 64 8.64 -2.49 -6.42
CA VAL A 64 8.89 -1.73 -5.18
C VAL A 64 8.79 -0.24 -5.46
N LEU A 65 9.46 0.27 -6.48
CA LEU A 65 9.41 1.69 -6.85
C LEU A 65 7.97 2.14 -7.13
N ASN A 66 7.20 1.35 -7.89
CA ASN A 66 5.80 1.65 -8.15
C ASN A 66 4.99 1.71 -6.84
N GLN A 67 5.22 0.79 -5.90
CA GLN A 67 4.52 0.82 -4.60
C GLN A 67 4.91 2.01 -3.74
N VAL A 68 6.19 2.40 -3.74
CA VAL A 68 6.64 3.61 -3.04
C VAL A 68 5.96 4.84 -3.62
N ILE A 69 5.87 4.96 -4.96
CA ILE A 69 5.18 6.07 -5.62
C ILE A 69 3.71 6.11 -5.19
N TRP A 70 2.99 5.00 -5.27
CA TRP A 70 1.57 4.96 -4.91
C TRP A 70 1.32 5.25 -3.43
N ALA A 71 2.08 4.62 -2.53
CA ALA A 71 1.95 4.88 -1.09
C ALA A 71 2.25 6.34 -0.76
N ASN A 72 3.29 6.93 -1.40
CA ASN A 72 3.64 8.33 -1.19
C ASN A 72 2.58 9.28 -1.74
N LEU A 73 2.04 9.03 -2.93
CA LEU A 73 0.96 9.84 -3.50
C LEU A 73 -0.26 9.83 -2.58
N VAL A 74 -0.68 8.67 -2.09
CA VAL A 74 -1.85 8.56 -1.21
C VAL A 74 -1.61 9.21 0.16
N PHE A 75 -0.40 9.10 0.70
CA PHE A 75 0.01 9.83 1.89
C PHE A 75 -0.05 11.36 1.68
N LEU A 76 0.48 11.86 0.56
CA LEU A 76 0.44 13.28 0.22
C LEU A 76 -0.98 13.79 0.02
N ILE A 77 -1.90 12.96 -0.48
CA ILE A 77 -3.32 13.32 -0.56
C ILE A 77 -3.88 13.56 0.85
N GLY A 78 -3.66 12.64 1.80
CA GLY A 78 -4.10 12.83 3.19
C GLY A 78 -3.47 14.07 3.83
N LEU A 79 -2.17 14.28 3.62
CA LEU A 79 -1.47 15.47 4.12
C LEU A 79 -1.96 16.78 3.47
N GLY A 80 -2.31 16.74 2.19
CA GLY A 80 -2.88 17.88 1.46
C GLY A 80 -4.26 18.29 1.97
N ILE A 81 -5.08 17.31 2.39
CA ILE A 81 -6.36 17.59 3.04
C ILE A 81 -6.12 18.28 4.38
N VAL A 82 -5.22 17.76 5.23
CA VAL A 82 -4.87 18.40 6.49
C VAL A 82 -4.39 19.84 6.29
N TRP A 83 -3.58 20.08 5.26
CA TRP A 83 -3.13 21.41 4.90
C TRP A 83 -4.31 22.33 4.52
N ALA A 84 -5.29 21.83 3.77
CA ALA A 84 -6.47 22.60 3.38
C ALA A 84 -7.39 22.95 4.57
N PHE A 85 -7.47 22.10 5.59
CA PHE A 85 -8.29 22.32 6.79
C PHE A 85 -7.53 22.97 7.96
N GLY A 86 -6.20 23.11 7.85
CA GLY A 86 -5.34 23.75 8.86
C GLY A 86 -5.13 22.93 10.14
N ALA A 87 -5.72 21.74 10.25
CA ALA A 87 -5.57 20.83 11.37
C ALA A 87 -5.81 19.37 10.94
N PRO A 88 -5.22 18.38 11.65
CA PRO A 88 -5.53 16.97 11.41
C PRO A 88 -7.03 16.72 11.54
N LEU A 89 -7.68 16.15 10.52
CA LEU A 89 -9.10 15.78 10.62
C LEU A 89 -9.30 14.63 11.60
N VAL A 90 -8.30 13.74 11.69
CA VAL A 90 -8.28 12.62 12.60
C VAL A 90 -6.87 12.47 13.18
N ALA A 91 -6.75 12.60 14.50
CA ALA A 91 -5.51 12.34 15.22
C ALA A 91 -5.44 10.85 15.60
N LEU A 92 -4.90 10.02 14.70
CA LEU A 92 -4.75 8.60 14.95
C LEU A 92 -3.40 8.31 15.62
N PRO A 93 -3.31 7.25 16.44
CA PRO A 93 -2.02 6.78 16.91
C PRO A 93 -1.24 6.10 15.78
N LEU A 94 0.09 6.24 15.81
CA LEU A 94 1.02 5.77 14.77
C LEU A 94 0.83 4.31 14.36
N TRP A 95 0.45 3.45 15.32
CA TRP A 95 0.27 2.02 15.07
C TRP A 95 -0.97 1.71 14.23
N LEU A 96 -2.01 2.56 14.24
CA LEU A 96 -3.28 2.24 13.60
C LEU A 96 -3.18 2.21 12.06
N PRO A 97 -2.60 3.22 11.39
CA PRO A 97 -2.36 3.15 9.94
C PRO A 97 -1.54 1.92 9.53
N LEU A 98 -0.56 1.53 10.35
CA LEU A 98 0.26 0.34 10.10
C LEU A 98 -0.55 -0.95 10.23
N VAL A 99 -1.42 -1.05 11.24
CA VAL A 99 -2.32 -2.20 11.42
C VAL A 99 -3.33 -2.30 10.28
N VAL A 100 -3.90 -1.19 9.82
CA VAL A 100 -4.80 -1.17 8.65
C VAL A 100 -4.07 -1.70 7.42
N SER A 101 -2.84 -1.22 7.16
CA SER A 101 -2.04 -1.72 6.04
C SER A 101 -1.66 -3.19 6.20
N ALA A 102 -1.31 -3.63 7.41
CA ALA A 102 -1.00 -5.03 7.69
C ALA A 102 -2.22 -5.94 7.50
N ALA A 103 -3.42 -5.49 7.87
CA ALA A 103 -4.66 -6.21 7.62
C ALA A 103 -4.95 -6.35 6.12
N GLY A 104 -4.71 -5.29 5.35
CA GLY A 104 -4.76 -5.34 3.89
C GLY A 104 -3.82 -6.39 3.30
N LEU A 105 -2.56 -6.43 3.76
CA LEU A 105 -1.61 -7.47 3.37
C LEU A 105 -2.08 -8.88 3.76
N GLY A 106 -2.50 -9.06 5.01
CA GLY A 106 -2.96 -10.36 5.52
C GLY A 106 -4.15 -10.90 4.71
N GLY A 107 -5.11 -10.04 4.38
CA GLY A 107 -6.23 -10.40 3.52
C GLY A 107 -5.84 -10.74 2.08
N MET A 108 -4.89 -10.00 1.49
CA MET A 108 -4.34 -10.33 0.17
C MET A 108 -3.69 -11.71 0.16
N ILE A 109 -2.83 -12.01 1.15
CA ILE A 109 -2.16 -13.30 1.27
C ILE A 109 -3.20 -14.41 1.45
N ALA A 110 -4.17 -14.23 2.34
CA ALA A 110 -5.21 -15.22 2.60
C ALA A 110 -6.03 -15.56 1.35
N VAL A 111 -6.33 -14.57 0.49
CA VAL A 111 -7.04 -14.80 -0.77
C VAL A 111 -6.15 -15.43 -1.83
N SER A 112 -4.89 -14.99 -1.94
CA SER A 112 -3.91 -15.58 -2.87
C SER A 112 -3.56 -17.03 -2.57
N LEU A 113 -3.78 -17.52 -1.34
CA LEU A 113 -3.55 -18.91 -0.96
C LEU A 113 -4.77 -19.81 -1.16
N LYS A 114 -5.97 -19.23 -1.33
CA LYS A 114 -7.23 -19.97 -1.54
C LYS A 114 -7.58 -20.18 -3.02
N GLY A 115 -6.93 -19.44 -3.92
CA GLY A 115 -7.06 -19.57 -5.38
C GLY A 115 -5.76 -19.99 -6.03
#